data_AF-A7WMQ6-F1
#
_entry.id   AF-A7WMQ6-F1
#
_cell.length_a   1.000
_cell.length_b   1.000
_cell.length_c   1.000
_cell.angle_alpha   90.00
_cell.angle_beta   90.00
_cell.angle_gamma   90.00
#
_symmetry.space_group_name_H-M   'P 1'
#
loop_
_entity.id
_entity.type
_entity.pdbx_description
1 polymer ?
#
loop_
_entity_poly.entity_id
_entity_poly.type
_entity_poly.pdbx_seq_one_letter_code
_entity_poly.pdbx_strand_id
1 'polypeptide(L)'
;PGLFECGNYSGAADFLYQYRALCTNSERSLSALWGKLAAEILMQNWDVAQEELNRLKEIIDSKNFSSPINQLHSRIWLMHWSLFIFFNHENGKNGIIDLFFQDRYLNAIQTNAPHLLRYLAAAVVVNKRRRNMLKELIKVIQQEQQTYKDPITEFLECLYVNYDFDGAQET
;
A
#
# COMPACT_ATOMS: atom_id res chain seq x y z
N PRO A 1 -24.16 -18.10 -7.01
CA PRO A 1 -22.70 -18.03 -6.75
C PRO A 1 -21.97 -17.37 -7.93
N GLY A 2 -21.27 -16.26 -7.66
CA GLY A 2 -20.51 -15.55 -8.68
C GLY A 2 -19.24 -16.31 -9.09
N LEU A 3 -18.68 -16.03 -10.29
CA LEU A 3 -17.44 -16.67 -10.77
C LEU A 3 -16.28 -16.53 -9.79
N PHE A 4 -16.19 -15.37 -9.12
CA PHE A 4 -15.19 -15.08 -8.08
C PHE A 4 -15.35 -16.01 -6.85
N GLU A 5 -16.58 -16.25 -6.41
CA GLU A 5 -16.87 -17.13 -5.24
C GLU A 5 -16.59 -18.61 -5.56
N CYS A 6 -16.65 -18.99 -6.83
CA CYS A 6 -16.32 -20.35 -7.30
C CYS A 6 -14.82 -20.54 -7.59
N GLY A 7 -13.98 -19.52 -7.37
CA GLY A 7 -12.53 -19.60 -7.62
C GLY A 7 -12.12 -19.45 -9.10
N ASN A 8 -13.06 -19.13 -10.01
CA ASN A 8 -12.72 -18.83 -11.40
C ASN A 8 -12.35 -17.34 -11.55
N TYR A 9 -11.15 -16.98 -11.11
CA TYR A 9 -10.68 -15.60 -11.09
C TYR A 9 -10.37 -15.06 -12.49
N SER A 10 -9.89 -15.90 -13.42
CA SER A 10 -9.66 -15.51 -14.82
C SER A 10 -10.96 -15.08 -15.50
N GLY A 11 -12.01 -15.90 -15.44
CA GLY A 11 -13.31 -15.52 -16.00
C GLY A 11 -13.89 -14.29 -15.30
N ALA A 12 -13.75 -14.19 -13.97
CA ALA A 12 -14.21 -13.01 -13.22
C ALA A 12 -13.50 -11.71 -13.68
N ALA A 13 -12.20 -11.74 -13.90
CA ALA A 13 -11.43 -10.58 -14.36
C ALA A 13 -11.90 -10.09 -15.73
N ASP A 14 -12.14 -11.00 -16.68
CA ASP A 14 -12.63 -10.67 -18.03
C ASP A 14 -14.04 -10.05 -17.99
N PHE A 15 -14.96 -10.65 -17.23
CA PHE A 15 -16.31 -10.11 -17.06
C PHE A 15 -16.31 -8.73 -16.39
N LEU A 16 -15.45 -8.51 -15.40
CA LEU A 16 -15.33 -7.21 -14.72
C LEU A 16 -14.75 -6.13 -15.65
N TYR A 17 -13.80 -6.52 -16.51
CA TYR A 17 -13.27 -5.62 -17.54
C TYR A 17 -14.35 -5.17 -18.54
N GLN A 18 -15.13 -6.12 -19.06
CA GLN A 18 -16.24 -5.81 -19.97
C GLN A 18 -17.34 -5.00 -19.27
N TYR A 19 -17.68 -5.35 -18.03
CA TYR A 19 -18.66 -4.62 -17.23
C TYR A 19 -18.25 -3.15 -17.07
N ARG A 20 -16.98 -2.88 -16.82
CA ARG A 20 -16.46 -1.51 -16.67
C ARG A 20 -16.62 -0.68 -17.95
N ALA A 21 -16.43 -1.27 -19.13
CA ALA A 21 -16.61 -0.59 -20.41
C ALA A 21 -18.08 -0.17 -20.65
N LEU A 22 -19.03 -0.87 -20.05
CA LEU A 22 -20.47 -0.66 -20.22
C LEU A 22 -21.12 0.11 -19.05
N CYS A 23 -20.44 0.21 -17.90
CA CYS A 23 -21.02 0.75 -16.68
C CYS A 23 -20.99 2.29 -16.67
N THR A 24 -22.15 2.92 -16.45
CA THR A 24 -22.30 4.37 -16.27
C THR A 24 -22.22 4.80 -14.80
N ASN A 25 -22.31 3.86 -13.85
CA ASN A 25 -22.28 4.16 -12.42
C ASN A 25 -20.84 4.13 -11.88
N SER A 26 -20.40 5.27 -11.36
CA SER A 26 -19.02 5.45 -10.86
C SER A 26 -18.68 4.61 -9.62
N GLU A 27 -19.63 4.30 -8.75
CA GLU A 27 -19.38 3.46 -7.55
C GLU A 27 -19.27 1.98 -7.90
N ARG A 28 -20.14 1.50 -8.80
CA ARG A 28 -20.06 0.12 -9.30
C ARG A 28 -18.81 -0.09 -10.14
N SER A 29 -18.41 0.92 -10.91
CA SER A 29 -17.15 0.91 -11.67
C SER A 29 -15.93 0.79 -10.75
N LEU A 30 -15.90 1.54 -9.63
CA LEU A 30 -14.84 1.41 -8.61
C LEU A 30 -14.83 0.03 -7.95
N SER A 31 -16.01 -0.50 -7.62
CA SER A 31 -16.14 -1.85 -7.03
C SER A 31 -15.65 -2.94 -7.99
N ALA A 32 -15.94 -2.81 -9.28
CA ALA A 32 -15.47 -3.73 -10.31
C ALA A 32 -13.94 -3.70 -10.46
N LEU A 33 -13.33 -2.52 -10.33
CA LEU A 33 -11.87 -2.39 -10.34
C LEU A 33 -11.20 -3.08 -9.15
N TRP A 34 -11.74 -2.93 -7.95
CA TRP A 34 -11.25 -3.66 -6.78
C TRP A 34 -11.37 -5.17 -6.97
N GLY A 35 -12.49 -5.64 -7.53
CA GLY A 35 -12.69 -7.05 -7.85
C GLY A 35 -11.69 -7.57 -8.88
N LYS A 36 -11.39 -6.78 -9.92
CA LYS A 36 -10.40 -7.13 -10.93
C LYS A 36 -9.00 -7.21 -10.31
N LEU A 37 -8.60 -6.20 -9.53
CA LEU A 37 -7.31 -6.22 -8.82
C LEU A 37 -7.16 -7.48 -7.95
N ALA A 38 -8.19 -7.81 -7.18
CA ALA A 38 -8.19 -9.00 -6.34
C ALA A 38 -8.04 -10.29 -7.16
N ALA A 39 -8.74 -10.39 -8.30
CA ALA A 39 -8.62 -11.53 -9.19
C ALA A 39 -7.20 -11.67 -9.77
N GLU A 40 -6.57 -10.58 -10.21
CA GLU A 40 -5.20 -10.60 -10.74
C GLU A 40 -4.17 -11.00 -9.68
N ILE A 41 -4.34 -10.52 -8.44
CA ILE A 41 -3.48 -10.91 -7.31
C ILE A 41 -3.61 -12.40 -7.00
N LEU A 42 -4.85 -12.93 -6.99
CA LEU A 42 -5.09 -14.35 -6.76
C LEU A 42 -4.56 -15.24 -7.88
N MET A 43 -4.51 -14.73 -9.11
CA MET A 43 -3.88 -15.38 -10.27
C MET A 43 -2.37 -15.18 -10.32
N GLN A 44 -1.78 -14.40 -9.41
CA GLN A 44 -0.36 -14.05 -9.36
C GLN A 44 0.15 -13.31 -10.62
N ASN A 45 -0.73 -12.59 -11.31
CA ASN A 45 -0.40 -11.77 -12.46
C ASN A 45 0.10 -10.39 -12.00
N TRP A 46 1.33 -10.32 -11.51
CA TRP A 46 1.83 -9.12 -10.81
C TRP A 46 1.92 -7.87 -11.69
N ASP A 47 2.29 -8.01 -12.97
CA ASP A 47 2.39 -6.88 -13.90
C ASP A 47 1.01 -6.24 -14.15
N VAL A 48 0.01 -7.06 -14.44
CA VAL A 48 -1.38 -6.61 -14.65
C VAL A 48 -1.98 -6.07 -13.36
N ALA A 49 -1.71 -6.72 -12.22
CA ALA A 49 -2.15 -6.23 -10.92
C ALA A 49 -1.56 -4.84 -10.62
N GLN A 50 -0.31 -4.58 -10.98
CA GLN A 50 0.31 -3.27 -10.81
C GLN A 50 -0.34 -2.20 -11.70
N GLU A 51 -0.68 -2.53 -12.95
CA GLU A 51 -1.43 -1.61 -13.81
C GLU A 51 -2.81 -1.27 -13.23
N GLU A 52 -3.56 -2.27 -12.74
CA GLU A 52 -4.87 -2.06 -12.13
C GLU A 52 -4.76 -1.29 -10.80
N LEU A 53 -3.70 -1.51 -10.01
CA LEU A 53 -3.41 -0.73 -8.80
C LEU A 53 -3.20 0.75 -9.14
N ASN A 54 -2.42 1.06 -10.18
CA ASN A 54 -2.17 2.44 -10.61
C ASN A 54 -3.46 3.13 -11.08
N ARG A 55 -4.31 2.42 -11.83
CA ARG A 55 -5.63 2.92 -12.25
C ARG A 55 -6.55 3.19 -11.06
N LEU A 56 -6.57 2.29 -10.08
CA LEU A 56 -7.31 2.49 -8.84
C LEU A 56 -6.80 3.71 -8.08
N LYS A 57 -5.47 3.87 -7.99
CA LYS A 57 -4.83 5.02 -7.36
C LYS A 57 -5.28 6.33 -8.01
N GLU A 58 -5.22 6.42 -9.33
CA GLU A 58 -5.65 7.62 -10.09
C GLU A 58 -7.11 7.97 -9.81
N ILE A 59 -8.00 6.99 -9.77
CA ILE A 59 -9.43 7.23 -9.50
C ILE A 59 -9.64 7.66 -8.05
N ILE A 60 -8.98 7.01 -7.08
CA ILE A 60 -9.09 7.35 -5.66
C ILE A 60 -8.54 8.77 -5.41
N ASP A 61 -7.48 9.16 -6.12
CA ASP A 61 -6.83 10.45 -5.96
C ASP A 61 -7.50 11.61 -6.72
N SER A 62 -8.21 11.33 -7.82
CA SER A 62 -8.91 12.33 -8.64
C SER A 62 -10.37 12.53 -8.26
N LYS A 63 -11.04 11.50 -7.73
CA LYS A 63 -12.48 11.56 -7.44
C LYS A 63 -12.73 12.36 -6.16
N ASN A 64 -13.65 13.31 -6.24
CA ASN A 64 -14.25 13.91 -5.05
C ASN A 64 -15.25 12.90 -4.47
N PHE A 65 -14.79 12.09 -3.52
CA PHE A 65 -15.67 11.20 -2.77
C PHE A 65 -16.70 12.05 -2.01
N SER A 66 -17.92 11.55 -1.92
CA SER A 66 -18.99 12.17 -1.12
C SER A 66 -18.59 12.31 0.35
N SER A 67 -17.74 11.42 0.85
CA SER A 67 -17.21 11.45 2.20
C SER A 67 -15.68 11.33 2.22
N PRO A 68 -14.96 12.31 2.82
CA PRO A 68 -13.51 12.25 2.97
C PRO A 68 -13.00 11.00 3.70
N ILE A 69 -13.79 10.47 4.65
CA ILE A 69 -13.42 9.26 5.40
C ILE A 69 -13.39 8.01 4.49
N ASN A 70 -14.30 7.94 3.52
CA ASN A 70 -14.35 6.82 2.57
C ASN A 70 -13.16 6.87 1.61
N GLN A 71 -12.71 8.07 1.23
CA GLN A 71 -11.50 8.25 0.44
C GLN A 71 -10.26 7.83 1.25
N LEU A 72 -10.18 8.22 2.53
CA LEU A 72 -9.10 7.82 3.42
C LEU A 72 -9.02 6.30 3.57
N HIS A 73 -10.15 5.63 3.84
CA HIS A 73 -10.21 4.16 3.89
C HIS A 73 -9.78 3.53 2.56
N SER A 74 -10.20 4.09 1.42
CA SER A 74 -9.79 3.59 0.10
C SER A 74 -8.28 3.69 -0.12
N ARG A 75 -7.63 4.78 0.34
CA ARG A 75 -6.17 4.92 0.30
C ARG A 75 -5.47 3.90 1.18
N ILE A 76 -5.98 3.69 2.40
CA ILE A 76 -5.44 2.69 3.33
C ILE A 76 -5.53 1.29 2.72
N TRP A 77 -6.68 0.93 2.16
CA TRP A 77 -6.85 -0.35 1.48
C TRP A 77 -5.90 -0.47 0.30
N LEU A 78 -5.75 0.57 -0.52
CA LEU A 78 -4.82 0.57 -1.65
C LEU A 78 -3.38 0.29 -1.20
N MET A 79 -2.94 0.90 -0.10
CA MET A 79 -1.62 0.59 0.49
C MET A 79 -1.50 -0.88 0.91
N HIS A 80 -2.50 -1.44 1.60
CA HIS A 80 -2.47 -2.85 2.00
C HIS A 80 -2.43 -3.80 0.78
N TRP A 81 -3.29 -3.59 -0.21
CA TRP A 81 -3.32 -4.40 -1.42
C TRP A 81 -2.01 -4.27 -2.22
N SER A 82 -1.41 -3.08 -2.24
CA SER A 82 -0.13 -2.85 -2.91
C SER A 82 1.04 -3.67 -2.33
N LEU A 83 1.00 -4.02 -1.04
CA LEU A 83 2.05 -4.84 -0.42
C LEU A 83 2.13 -6.22 -1.07
N PHE A 84 0.99 -6.85 -1.40
CA PHE A 84 0.97 -8.14 -2.09
C PHE A 84 1.67 -8.08 -3.45
N ILE A 85 1.48 -6.98 -4.17
CA ILE A 85 2.07 -6.78 -5.50
C ILE A 85 3.55 -6.45 -5.37
N PHE A 86 3.88 -5.45 -4.55
CA PHE A 86 5.23 -4.91 -4.46
C PHE A 86 6.24 -5.85 -3.77
N PHE A 87 5.82 -6.77 -2.89
CA PHE A 87 6.74 -7.79 -2.39
C PHE A 87 7.05 -8.89 -3.40
N ASN A 88 6.22 -9.06 -4.44
CA ASN A 88 6.39 -10.06 -5.48
C ASN A 88 6.92 -9.50 -6.81
N HIS A 89 7.09 -8.17 -6.92
CA HIS A 89 7.58 -7.50 -8.13
C HIS A 89 9.05 -7.05 -7.98
N GLU A 90 9.86 -7.19 -9.02
CA GLU A 90 11.32 -6.89 -8.99
C GLU A 90 11.63 -5.47 -8.51
N ASN A 91 10.81 -4.50 -8.93
CA ASN A 91 10.95 -3.08 -8.57
C ASN A 91 10.02 -2.63 -7.42
N GLY A 92 9.34 -3.55 -6.75
CA GLY A 92 8.25 -3.20 -5.85
C GLY A 92 8.69 -2.43 -4.59
N LYS A 93 9.94 -2.60 -4.12
CA LYS A 93 10.50 -1.79 -3.01
C LYS A 93 10.46 -0.29 -3.31
N ASN A 94 10.79 0.10 -4.55
CA ASN A 94 10.68 1.50 -4.97
C ASN A 94 9.20 1.92 -5.01
N GLY A 95 8.32 1.05 -5.49
CA GLY A 95 6.86 1.27 -5.47
C GLY A 95 6.31 1.56 -4.07
N ILE A 96 6.71 0.79 -3.05
CA ILE A 96 6.31 1.04 -1.65
C ILE A 96 6.79 2.42 -1.20
N ILE A 97 8.08 2.72 -1.38
CA ILE A 97 8.68 3.99 -0.96
C ILE A 97 7.97 5.16 -1.66
N ASP A 98 7.83 5.11 -2.98
CA ASP A 98 7.26 6.19 -3.78
C ASP A 98 5.77 6.39 -3.51
N LEU A 99 5.03 5.34 -3.16
CA LEU A 99 3.61 5.43 -2.79
C LEU A 99 3.42 5.93 -1.36
N PHE A 100 4.09 5.32 -0.38
CA PHE A 100 3.80 5.54 1.04
C PHE A 100 4.35 6.88 1.54
N PHE A 101 5.42 7.42 0.94
CA PHE A 101 5.92 8.76 1.26
C PHE A 101 5.13 9.91 0.63
N GLN A 102 4.15 9.65 -0.26
CA GLN A 102 3.27 10.72 -0.72
C GLN A 102 2.44 11.25 0.46
N ASP A 103 2.39 12.58 0.63
CA ASP A 103 1.76 13.25 1.79
C ASP A 103 0.40 12.66 2.20
N ARG A 104 -0.47 12.42 1.22
CA ARG A 104 -1.83 11.89 1.44
C ARG A 104 -1.87 10.45 1.97
N TYR A 105 -0.86 9.64 1.63
CA TYR A 105 -0.73 8.25 2.05
C TYR A 105 0.03 8.18 3.37
N LEU A 106 1.08 8.99 3.53
CA LEU A 106 1.80 9.13 4.79
C LEU A 106 0.86 9.60 5.90
N ASN A 107 0.04 10.62 5.64
CA ASN A 107 -0.99 11.08 6.59
C ASN A 107 -1.97 9.95 6.97
N ALA A 108 -2.32 9.07 6.03
CA ALA A 108 -3.19 7.94 6.31
C ALA A 108 -2.52 6.89 7.21
N ILE A 109 -1.21 6.67 7.05
CA ILE A 109 -0.40 5.84 7.95
C ILE A 109 -0.40 6.43 9.36
N GLN A 110 -0.07 7.72 9.49
CA GLN A 110 0.05 8.41 10.78
C GLN A 110 -1.27 8.50 11.55
N THR A 111 -2.41 8.54 10.85
CA THR A 111 -3.71 8.75 11.51
C THR A 111 -4.48 7.46 11.78
N ASN A 112 -4.40 6.45 10.91
CA ASN A 112 -5.33 5.31 10.95
C ASN A 112 -4.68 3.94 10.71
N ALA A 113 -3.45 3.89 10.18
CA ALA A 113 -2.80 2.62 9.85
C ALA A 113 -1.28 2.65 10.16
N PRO A 114 -0.88 2.91 11.40
CA PRO A 114 0.54 3.09 11.74
C PRO A 114 1.35 1.81 11.58
N HIS A 115 0.71 0.63 11.65
CA HIS A 115 1.36 -0.66 11.38
C HIS A 115 1.90 -0.80 9.95
N LEU A 116 1.48 0.05 9.01
CA LEU A 116 2.06 0.08 7.67
C LEU A 116 3.49 0.64 7.66
N LEU A 117 3.88 1.39 8.70
CA LEU A 117 5.20 2.00 8.83
C LEU A 117 6.33 0.96 8.84
N ARG A 118 6.08 -0.23 9.39
CA ARG A 118 7.07 -1.32 9.40
C ARG A 118 7.46 -1.79 7.99
N TYR A 119 6.50 -1.81 7.05
CA TYR A 119 6.77 -2.21 5.67
C TYR A 119 7.52 -1.13 4.91
N LEU A 120 7.19 0.15 5.18
CA LEU A 120 7.96 1.27 4.67
C LEU A 120 9.40 1.24 5.19
N ALA A 121 9.58 0.98 6.49
CA ALA A 121 10.88 0.85 7.12
C ALA A 121 11.70 -0.27 6.48
N ALA A 122 11.11 -1.46 6.36
CA ALA A 122 11.76 -2.59 5.69
C ALA A 122 12.16 -2.24 4.25
N ALA A 123 11.24 -1.65 3.47
CA ALA A 123 11.48 -1.28 2.07
C ALA A 123 12.65 -0.28 1.93
N VAL A 124 12.75 0.72 2.80
CA VAL A 124 13.85 1.70 2.79
C VAL A 124 15.18 1.06 3.20
N VAL A 125 15.20 0.31 4.30
CA VAL A 125 16.43 -0.29 4.86
C VAL A 125 17.06 -1.29 3.89
N VAL A 126 16.24 -2.15 3.27
CA VAL A 126 16.75 -3.15 2.33
C VAL A 126 17.10 -2.58 0.95
N ASN A 127 16.70 -1.33 0.66
CA ASN A 127 16.92 -0.69 -0.64
C ASN A 127 18.16 0.23 -0.63
N LYS A 128 19.31 -0.35 -0.97
CA LYS A 128 20.60 0.36 -1.03
C LYS A 128 20.59 1.60 -1.94
N ARG A 129 19.72 1.64 -2.98
CA ARG A 129 19.63 2.77 -3.92
C ARG A 129 18.84 3.95 -3.36
N ARG A 130 17.99 3.74 -2.36
CA ARG A 130 17.11 4.75 -1.75
C ARG A 130 17.49 5.11 -0.31
N ARG A 131 18.77 4.93 0.05
CA ARG A 131 19.29 5.27 1.39
C ARG A 131 19.07 6.72 1.80
N ASN A 132 18.97 7.64 0.83
CA ASN A 132 18.64 9.04 1.09
C ASN A 132 17.28 9.22 1.78
N MET A 133 16.33 8.30 1.58
CA MET A 133 15.01 8.32 2.22
C MET A 133 15.06 7.95 3.71
N LEU A 134 16.16 7.36 4.18
CA LEU A 134 16.29 6.92 5.57
C LEU A 134 16.12 8.10 6.54
N LYS A 135 16.73 9.25 6.24
CA LYS A 135 16.60 10.44 7.08
C LYS A 135 15.15 10.90 7.22
N GLU A 136 14.36 10.77 6.16
CA GLU A 136 12.95 11.13 6.16
C GLU A 136 12.13 10.10 6.94
N LEU A 137 12.39 8.81 6.74
CA LEU A 137 11.79 7.73 7.53
C LEU A 137 12.00 7.93 9.05
N ILE A 138 13.23 8.23 9.49
CA ILE A 138 13.51 8.42 10.92
C ILE A 138 12.68 9.55 11.52
N LYS A 139 12.46 10.65 10.78
CA LYS A 139 11.58 11.73 11.25
C LYS A 139 10.15 11.26 11.46
N VAL A 140 9.62 10.44 10.56
CA VAL A 140 8.28 9.87 10.68
C VAL A 140 8.20 8.94 11.89
N ILE A 141 9.18 8.05 12.07
CA ILE A 141 9.24 7.15 13.24
C ILE A 141 9.25 7.94 14.55
N GLN A 142 10.04 9.01 14.64
CA GLN A 142 10.08 9.87 15.83
C GLN A 142 8.75 10.56 16.12
N GLN A 143 7.99 10.94 15.08
CA GLN A 143 6.67 11.53 15.25
C GLN A 143 5.66 10.51 15.78
N GLU A 144 5.76 9.25 15.35
CA GLU A 144 4.80 8.18 15.67
C GLU A 144 5.19 7.29 16.86
N GLN A 145 6.37 7.50 17.47
CA GLN A 145 6.94 6.63 18.52
C GLN A 145 6.03 6.37 19.73
N GLN A 146 5.11 7.30 20.04
CA GLN A 146 4.16 7.17 21.15
C GLN A 146 2.91 6.40 20.74
N THR A 147 2.57 6.41 19.45
CA THR A 147 1.36 5.81 18.89
C THR A 147 1.60 4.36 18.47
N TYR A 148 2.79 4.07 17.95
CA TYR A 148 3.12 2.75 17.40
C TYR A 148 4.57 2.37 17.65
N LYS A 149 4.76 1.11 18.01
CA LYS A 149 6.07 0.51 18.27
C LYS A 149 6.10 -0.88 17.66
N ASP A 150 7.19 -1.19 16.96
CA ASP A 150 7.49 -2.54 16.49
C ASP A 150 9.01 -2.73 16.39
N PRO A 151 9.52 -3.97 16.39
CA PRO A 151 10.95 -4.23 16.44
C PRO A 151 11.77 -3.49 15.36
N ILE A 152 11.26 -3.35 14.12
CA ILE A 152 12.03 -2.64 13.08
C ILE A 152 12.04 -1.12 13.29
N THR A 153 10.96 -0.54 13.81
CA THR A 153 10.91 0.89 14.10
C THR A 153 11.72 1.22 15.35
N GLU A 154 11.65 0.37 16.38
CA GLU A 154 12.47 0.47 17.60
C GLU A 154 13.96 0.29 17.27
N PHE A 155 14.34 -0.70 16.47
CA PHE A 155 15.71 -0.89 16.00
C PHE A 155 16.27 0.38 15.34
N LEU A 156 15.48 1.00 14.44
CA LEU A 156 15.87 2.22 13.74
C LEU A 156 15.95 3.43 14.68
N GLU A 157 15.06 3.50 15.67
CA GLU A 157 15.08 4.52 16.70
C GLU A 157 16.33 4.39 17.59
N CYS A 158 16.64 3.19 18.08
CA CYS A 158 17.86 2.91 18.83
C CYS A 158 19.10 3.32 18.05
N LEU A 159 19.19 2.96 16.77
CA LEU A 159 20.37 3.20 15.94
C LEU A 159 20.56 4.67 15.54
N TYR A 160 19.48 5.38 15.18
CA TYR A 160 19.57 6.72 14.57
C TYR A 160 19.09 7.88 15.45
N VAL A 161 18.41 7.59 16.57
CA VAL A 161 17.90 8.60 17.50
C VAL A 161 18.62 8.50 18.84
N ASN A 162 18.61 7.32 19.45
CA ASN A 162 19.13 7.13 20.80
C ASN A 162 20.64 6.81 20.80
N TYR A 163 21.18 6.35 19.67
CA TYR A 163 22.55 5.87 19.53
C TYR A 163 22.87 4.73 20.52
N ASP A 164 21.86 3.91 20.82
CA ASP A 164 21.95 2.76 21.72
C ASP A 164 22.12 1.48 20.89
N PHE A 165 23.38 1.07 20.74
CA PHE A 165 23.72 -0.11 19.94
C PHE A 165 23.42 -1.43 20.64
N ASP A 166 23.47 -1.45 21.98
CA ASP A 166 23.14 -2.64 22.76
C ASP A 166 21.63 -2.90 22.68
N GLY A 167 20.81 -1.86 22.89
CA GLY A 167 19.36 -1.95 22.67
C GLY A 167 18.98 -2.28 21.22
N ALA A 168 19.71 -1.75 20.24
CA ALA A 168 19.50 -2.11 18.84
C ALA A 168 19.83 -3.58 18.54
N GLN A 169 20.69 -4.25 19.32
CA GLN A 169 20.99 -5.67 19.14
C GLN A 169 19.91 -6.58 19.76
N GLU A 170 19.19 -6.09 20.77
CA GLU A 170 18.21 -6.85 21.56
C GLU A 170 16.75 -6.68 21.09
N THR A 171 16.50 -5.81 20.12
CA THR A 171 15.17 -5.55 19.51
C THR A 171 14.70 -6.69 18.60
#